data_AF-A0A855QIC8-F1
#
_entry.id   AF-A0A855QIC8-F1
#
_cell.length_a   1.000
_cell.length_b   1.000
_cell.length_c   1.000
_cell.angle_alpha   90.00
_cell.angle_beta   90.00
_cell.angle_gamma   90.00
#
_symmetry.space_group_name_H-M   'P 1'
#
loop_
_entity.id
_entity.type
_entity.pdbx_description
1 polymer ?
#
loop_
_entity_poly.entity_id
_entity_poly.type
_entity_poly.pdbx_seq_one_letter_code
_entity_poly.pdbx_strand_id
1 'polypeptide(L)'
;MEPNEVIDALAIQVESAKSRGLKDVSIESLEMYMVALRERVEKLSPLTEANNEFQRQANDHAFHDRQAMFRTVIDSGQAALKASLLVGGGAAAALLAFASSAWRSLKPEGLELLGLTIFVLGIGVLLVVLASGATYLSQGLYHDGLGKPHDCKEDRAGDILRYISLTLVVSSYGLYALACWFIYKMMGSFSIVGFIPVG
;
A
#
# COMPACT_ATOMS: atom_id res chain seq x y z
N MET A 1 22.66 -22.69 -20.23
CA MET A 1 24.01 -23.04 -19.75
C MET A 1 24.78 -21.75 -19.63
N GLU A 2 25.15 -21.37 -18.42
CA GLU A 2 26.05 -20.22 -18.23
C GLU A 2 27.38 -20.57 -18.91
N PRO A 3 28.06 -19.62 -19.57
CA PRO A 3 29.35 -19.86 -20.25
C PRO A 3 30.38 -20.58 -19.38
N ASN A 4 30.31 -20.39 -18.06
CA ASN A 4 31.19 -21.03 -17.08
C ASN A 4 30.95 -22.54 -16.92
N GLU A 5 29.71 -23.05 -17.05
CA GLU A 5 29.46 -24.50 -16.92
C GLU A 5 30.10 -25.30 -18.06
N VAL A 6 30.16 -24.71 -19.26
CA VAL A 6 30.79 -25.33 -20.44
C VAL A 6 32.32 -25.35 -20.27
N ILE A 7 32.89 -24.30 -19.68
CA ILE A 7 34.31 -24.19 -19.37
C ILE A 7 34.70 -25.21 -18.28
N ASP A 8 33.89 -25.36 -17.24
CA ASP A 8 34.13 -26.32 -16.15
C ASP A 8 34.03 -27.77 -16.62
N ALA A 9 33.03 -28.09 -17.44
CA ALA A 9 32.88 -29.43 -18.01
C ALA A 9 34.06 -29.80 -18.94
N LEU A 10 34.57 -28.82 -19.70
CA LEU A 10 35.76 -28.99 -20.54
C LEU A 10 37.01 -29.19 -19.69
N ALA A 11 37.20 -28.39 -18.62
CA ALA A 11 38.33 -28.49 -17.72
C ALA A 11 38.42 -29.87 -17.04
N ILE A 12 37.30 -30.39 -16.54
CA ILE A 12 37.22 -31.71 -15.91
C ILE A 12 37.61 -32.83 -16.88
N GLN A 13 37.17 -32.77 -18.13
CA GLN A 13 37.47 -33.82 -19.11
C GLN A 13 38.93 -33.78 -19.57
N VAL A 14 39.50 -32.58 -19.74
CA VAL A 14 40.93 -32.38 -20.02
C VAL A 14 41.78 -32.92 -18.87
N GLU A 15 41.38 -32.68 -17.62
CA GLU A 15 42.07 -33.20 -16.44
C GLU A 15 41.99 -34.73 -16.35
N SER A 16 40.83 -35.33 -16.67
CA SER A 16 40.68 -36.78 -16.75
C SER A 16 41.56 -37.41 -17.86
N ALA A 17 41.67 -36.76 -19.02
CA ALA A 17 42.50 -37.22 -20.14
C ALA A 17 43.99 -37.16 -19.77
N LYS A 18 44.40 -36.10 -19.08
CA LYS A 18 45.76 -35.93 -18.55
C LYS A 18 46.12 -37.00 -17.52
N SER A 19 45.18 -37.36 -16.63
CA SER A 19 45.38 -38.43 -15.62
C SER A 19 45.57 -39.83 -16.23
N ARG A 20 45.04 -40.05 -17.45
CA ARG A 20 45.17 -41.29 -18.22
C ARG A 20 46.47 -41.38 -19.03
N GLY A 21 47.39 -40.41 -18.88
CA GLY A 21 48.69 -40.39 -19.54
C GLY A 21 48.66 -39.98 -21.02
N LEU A 22 47.52 -39.51 -21.52
CA LEU A 22 47.40 -38.98 -22.88
C LEU A 22 48.05 -37.59 -22.92
N LYS A 23 49.11 -37.44 -23.71
CA LYS A 23 49.82 -36.17 -23.93
C LYS A 23 49.31 -35.40 -25.14
N ASP A 24 48.65 -36.09 -26.07
CA ASP A 24 48.13 -35.55 -27.32
C ASP A 24 46.66 -35.97 -27.48
N VAL A 25 45.80 -35.02 -27.89
CA VAL A 25 44.38 -35.24 -28.18
C VAL A 25 44.23 -35.32 -29.70
N SER A 26 43.69 -36.42 -30.22
CA SER A 26 43.44 -36.53 -31.66
C SER A 26 42.28 -35.62 -32.08
N ILE A 27 42.37 -35.09 -33.30
CA ILE A 27 41.34 -34.24 -33.90
C ILE A 27 40.01 -35.02 -33.99
N GLU A 28 40.03 -36.32 -34.31
CA GLU A 28 38.80 -37.15 -34.32
C GLU A 28 38.11 -37.23 -32.95
N SER A 29 38.88 -37.28 -31.85
CA SER A 29 38.29 -37.34 -30.50
C SER A 29 37.62 -36.01 -30.14
N LEU A 30 38.21 -34.90 -30.58
CA LEU A 30 37.66 -33.57 -30.39
C LEU A 30 36.38 -33.36 -31.23
N GLU A 31 36.39 -33.84 -32.48
CA GLU A 31 35.21 -33.81 -33.36
C GLU A 31 34.05 -34.62 -32.77
N MET A 32 34.33 -35.82 -32.26
CA MET A 32 33.34 -36.67 -31.60
C MET A 32 32.75 -36.00 -30.35
N TYR A 33 33.58 -35.33 -29.56
CA TYR A 33 33.13 -34.56 -28.41
C TYR A 33 32.27 -33.36 -28.81
N MET A 34 32.68 -32.62 -29.85
CA MET A 34 31.92 -31.48 -30.38
C MET A 34 30.55 -31.90 -30.92
N VAL A 35 30.46 -33.06 -31.57
CA VAL A 35 29.18 -33.64 -32.03
C VAL A 35 28.29 -34.01 -30.84
N ALA A 36 28.84 -34.70 -29.82
CA ALA A 36 28.09 -35.08 -28.62
C ALA A 36 27.63 -33.86 -27.79
N LEU A 37 28.47 -32.82 -27.72
CA LEU A 37 28.13 -31.56 -27.04
C LEU A 37 27.02 -30.83 -27.79
N ARG A 38 27.09 -30.77 -29.14
CA ARG A 38 26.06 -30.13 -29.97
C ARG A 38 24.70 -30.83 -29.83
N GLU A 39 24.68 -32.16 -29.83
CA GLU A 39 23.44 -32.94 -29.64
C GLU A 39 22.83 -32.72 -28.24
N ARG A 40 23.67 -32.61 -27.21
CA ARG A 40 23.24 -32.29 -25.84
C ARG A 40 22.67 -30.86 -25.76
N VAL A 41 23.31 -29.89 -26.42
CA VAL A 41 22.84 -28.49 -26.49
C VAL A 41 21.51 -28.41 -27.22
N GLU A 42 21.35 -29.12 -28.34
CA GLU A 42 20.11 -29.12 -29.14
C GLU A 42 18.94 -29.76 -28.38
N LYS A 43 19.19 -30.76 -27.53
CA LYS A 43 18.18 -31.33 -26.63
C LYS A 43 17.82 -30.42 -25.44
N LEU A 44 18.77 -29.62 -24.94
CA LEU A 44 18.58 -28.72 -23.80
C LEU A 44 18.10 -27.31 -24.19
N SER A 45 18.27 -26.89 -25.45
CA SER A 45 17.84 -25.58 -25.92
C SER A 45 16.33 -25.34 -25.78
N PRO A 46 15.42 -26.26 -26.16
CA PRO A 46 13.98 -26.00 -26.02
C PRO A 46 13.54 -25.91 -24.55
N LEU A 47 14.19 -26.65 -23.65
CA LEU A 47 13.94 -26.60 -22.20
C LEU A 47 14.45 -25.29 -21.58
N THR A 48 15.60 -24.81 -22.03
CA THR A 48 16.18 -23.55 -21.55
C THR A 48 15.39 -22.34 -22.05
N GLU A 49 14.97 -22.36 -23.32
CA GLU A 49 14.11 -21.32 -23.91
C GLU A 49 12.74 -21.28 -23.22
N ALA A 50 12.10 -22.44 -23.03
CA ALA A 50 10.85 -22.53 -22.29
C ALA A 50 11.00 -21.99 -20.86
N ASN A 51 12.06 -22.37 -20.14
CA ASN A 51 12.31 -21.86 -18.78
C ASN A 51 12.52 -20.34 -18.76
N ASN A 52 13.25 -19.78 -19.73
CA ASN A 52 13.45 -18.34 -19.83
C ASN A 52 12.15 -17.59 -20.17
N GLU A 53 11.30 -18.17 -21.02
CA GLU A 53 9.99 -17.61 -21.36
C GLU A 53 9.03 -17.67 -20.17
N PHE A 54 9.01 -18.78 -19.42
CA PHE A 54 8.27 -18.90 -18.16
C PHE A 54 8.74 -17.88 -17.14
N GLN A 55 10.05 -17.66 -17.00
CA GLN A 55 10.58 -16.64 -16.09
C GLN A 55 10.19 -15.22 -16.51
N ARG A 56 10.22 -14.92 -17.81
CA ARG A 56 9.75 -13.63 -18.33
C ARG A 56 8.27 -13.42 -18.06
N GLN A 57 7.42 -14.39 -18.42
CA GLN A 57 5.99 -14.32 -18.16
C GLN A 57 5.69 -14.20 -16.66
N ALA A 58 6.34 -14.99 -15.81
CA ALA A 58 6.18 -14.91 -14.36
C ALA A 58 6.59 -13.53 -13.82
N ASN A 59 7.66 -12.95 -14.34
CA ASN A 59 8.12 -11.61 -13.95
C ASN A 59 7.17 -10.50 -14.44
N ASP A 60 6.68 -10.61 -15.67
CA ASP A 60 5.71 -9.66 -16.24
C ASP A 60 4.38 -9.73 -15.48
N HIS A 61 3.89 -10.93 -15.17
CA HIS A 61 2.72 -11.14 -14.32
C HIS A 61 2.94 -10.56 -12.92
N ALA A 62 4.08 -10.83 -12.28
CA ALA A 62 4.38 -10.27 -10.96
C ALA A 62 4.46 -8.74 -10.97
N PHE A 63 4.97 -8.14 -12.05
CA PHE A 63 5.01 -6.69 -12.20
C PHE A 63 3.61 -6.09 -12.38
N HIS A 64 2.80 -6.69 -13.25
CA HIS A 64 1.40 -6.29 -13.47
C HIS A 64 0.56 -6.44 -12.20
N ASP A 65 0.71 -7.55 -11.47
CA ASP A 65 -0.01 -7.80 -10.22
C ASP A 65 0.36 -6.78 -9.15
N ARG A 66 1.64 -6.42 -9.02
CA ARG A 66 2.08 -5.36 -8.08
C ARG A 66 1.46 -4.02 -8.42
N GLN A 67 1.45 -3.65 -9.70
CA GLN A 67 0.86 -2.38 -10.14
C GLN A 67 -0.66 -2.35 -9.89
N ALA A 68 -1.34 -3.46 -10.19
CA ALA A 68 -2.77 -3.61 -9.94
C ALA A 68 -3.08 -3.54 -8.44
N MET A 69 -2.36 -4.29 -7.60
CA MET A 69 -2.51 -4.25 -6.15
C MET A 69 -2.27 -2.85 -5.58
N PHE A 70 -1.21 -2.16 -6.02
CA PHE A 70 -0.92 -0.79 -5.59
C PHE A 70 -2.09 0.15 -5.89
N ARG A 71 -2.61 0.09 -7.12
CA ARG A 71 -3.78 0.89 -7.52
C ARG A 71 -5.01 0.57 -6.67
N THR A 72 -5.30 -0.72 -6.45
CA THR A 72 -6.43 -1.15 -5.61
C THR A 72 -6.31 -0.62 -4.18
N VAL A 73 -5.11 -0.67 -3.58
CA VAL A 73 -4.87 -0.15 -2.23
C VAL A 73 -5.12 1.36 -2.19
N ILE A 74 -4.62 2.13 -3.17
CA ILE A 74 -4.86 3.58 -3.24
C ILE A 74 -6.36 3.89 -3.40
N ASP A 75 -7.05 3.23 -4.32
CA ASP A 75 -8.47 3.45 -4.60
C ASP A 75 -9.32 3.13 -3.36
N SER A 76 -9.03 2.01 -2.68
CA SER A 76 -9.69 1.63 -1.43
C SER A 76 -9.43 2.64 -0.30
N GLY A 77 -8.21 3.16 -0.19
CA GLY A 77 -7.85 4.20 0.79
C GLY A 77 -8.58 5.52 0.54
N GLN A 78 -8.68 5.95 -0.72
CA GLN A 78 -9.46 7.14 -1.09
C GLN A 78 -10.96 6.96 -0.83
N ALA A 79 -11.51 5.77 -1.08
CA ALA A 79 -12.89 5.46 -0.74
C ALA A 79 -13.14 5.55 0.77
N ALA A 80 -12.22 5.01 1.58
CA ALA A 80 -12.29 5.10 3.04
C ALA A 80 -12.23 6.55 3.55
N LEU A 81 -11.34 7.38 3.00
CA LEU A 81 -11.24 8.80 3.33
C LEU A 81 -12.53 9.56 3.01
N LYS A 82 -13.11 9.34 1.82
CA LYS A 82 -14.38 9.96 1.40
C LYS A 82 -15.53 9.54 2.31
N ALA A 83 -15.61 8.26 2.66
CA ALA A 83 -16.61 7.75 3.59
C ALA A 83 -16.45 8.38 4.98
N SER A 84 -15.23 8.47 5.48
CA SER A 84 -14.93 9.12 6.77
C SER A 84 -15.34 10.60 6.78
N LEU A 85 -15.05 11.33 5.70
CA LEU A 85 -15.43 12.73 5.56
C LEU A 85 -16.96 12.91 5.51
N LEU A 86 -17.67 12.02 4.81
CA LEU A 86 -19.13 12.03 4.75
C LEU A 86 -19.75 11.76 6.13
N VAL A 87 -19.24 10.77 6.87
CA VAL A 87 -19.74 10.43 8.21
C VAL A 87 -19.46 11.57 9.20
N GLY A 88 -18.22 12.05 9.28
CA GLY A 88 -17.85 13.13 10.20
C GLY A 88 -18.52 14.45 9.87
N GLY A 89 -18.52 14.84 8.59
CA GLY A 89 -19.15 16.07 8.13
C GLY A 89 -20.67 16.03 8.24
N GLY A 90 -21.29 14.89 7.91
CA GLY A 90 -22.73 14.68 8.06
C GLY A 90 -23.17 14.72 9.52
N ALA A 91 -22.43 14.09 10.43
CA ALA A 91 -22.69 14.14 11.86
C ALA A 91 -22.57 15.57 12.41
N ALA A 92 -21.53 16.32 12.01
CA ALA A 92 -21.36 17.71 12.42
C ALA A 92 -22.50 18.61 11.93
N ALA A 93 -22.90 18.46 10.66
CA ALA A 93 -24.02 19.20 10.09
C ALA A 93 -25.35 18.87 10.78
N ALA A 94 -25.60 17.58 11.07
CA ALA A 94 -26.79 17.15 11.80
C ALA A 94 -26.83 17.72 13.22
N LEU A 95 -25.70 17.76 13.93
CA LEU A 95 -25.63 18.35 15.26
C LEU A 95 -25.78 19.88 15.24
N LEU A 96 -25.28 20.57 14.22
CA LEU A 96 -25.52 22.01 14.05
C LEU A 96 -27.00 22.31 13.80
N ALA A 97 -27.66 21.52 12.95
CA ALA A 97 -29.09 21.62 12.74
C ALA A 97 -29.88 21.35 14.03
N PHE A 98 -29.49 20.30 14.77
CA PHE A 98 -30.06 19.99 16.07
C PHE A 98 -29.87 21.13 17.06
N ALA A 99 -28.65 21.69 17.16
CA ALA A 99 -28.30 22.80 18.02
C ALA A 99 -29.21 24.01 17.79
N SER A 100 -29.46 24.36 16.51
CA SER A 100 -30.33 25.47 16.14
C SER A 100 -31.76 25.31 16.69
N SER A 101 -32.28 24.08 16.71
CA SER A 101 -33.64 23.78 17.20
C SER A 101 -33.72 23.59 18.73
N ALA A 102 -32.68 23.01 19.35
CA ALA A 102 -32.76 22.47 20.70
C ALA A 102 -32.06 23.34 21.76
N TRP A 103 -31.25 24.33 21.40
CA TRP A 103 -30.40 25.09 22.33
C TRP A 103 -31.15 25.70 23.54
N ARG A 104 -32.42 26.08 23.38
CA ARG A 104 -33.26 26.63 24.47
C ARG A 104 -33.70 25.57 25.49
N SER A 105 -33.68 24.30 25.12
CA SER A 105 -34.14 23.16 25.92
C SER A 105 -32.98 22.42 26.61
N LEU A 106 -31.75 22.85 26.38
CA LEU A 106 -30.57 22.29 27.05
C LEU A 106 -30.22 23.12 28.28
N LYS A 107 -29.80 22.44 29.35
CA LYS A 107 -29.11 23.08 30.47
C LYS A 107 -27.77 23.68 29.99
N PRO A 108 -27.21 24.67 30.69
CA PRO A 108 -25.91 25.25 30.36
C PRO A 108 -24.81 24.20 30.15
N GLU A 109 -24.77 23.17 31.00
CA GLU A 109 -23.85 22.03 30.89
C GLU A 109 -24.01 21.24 29.58
N GLY A 110 -25.25 21.06 29.12
CA GLY A 110 -25.55 20.38 27.86
C GLY A 110 -25.14 21.23 26.65
N LEU A 111 -25.29 22.56 26.74
CA LEU A 111 -24.91 23.48 25.67
C LEU A 111 -23.39 23.56 25.49
N GLU A 112 -22.63 23.57 26.59
CA GLU A 112 -21.17 23.49 26.58
C GLU A 112 -20.70 22.17 25.95
N LEU A 113 -21.32 21.05 26.35
CA LEU A 113 -20.99 19.73 25.81
C LEU A 113 -21.32 19.61 24.31
N LEU A 114 -22.43 20.22 23.86
CA LEU A 114 -22.81 20.30 22.45
C LEU A 114 -21.75 21.08 21.64
N GLY A 115 -21.31 22.24 22.14
CA GLY A 115 -20.26 23.04 21.51
C GLY A 115 -18.94 22.27 21.39
N LEU A 116 -18.53 21.60 22.47
CA LEU A 116 -17.32 20.75 22.49
C LEU A 116 -17.45 19.59 21.50
N THR A 117 -18.62 18.95 21.41
CA THR A 117 -18.87 17.85 20.47
C THR A 117 -18.72 18.30 19.01
N ILE A 118 -19.32 19.43 18.65
CA ILE A 118 -19.21 19.99 17.29
C ILE A 118 -17.76 20.35 16.98
N PHE A 119 -17.03 20.92 17.93
CA PHE A 119 -15.62 21.26 17.78
C PHE A 119 -14.75 20.01 17.55
N VAL A 120 -14.94 18.95 18.34
CA VAL A 120 -14.21 17.68 18.19
C VAL A 120 -14.50 17.01 16.85
N LEU A 121 -15.76 17.02 16.40
CA LEU A 121 -16.11 16.53 15.06
C LEU A 121 -15.43 17.36 13.96
N GLY A 122 -15.41 18.68 14.11
CA GLY A 122 -14.71 19.58 13.19
C GLY A 122 -13.21 19.27 13.08
N ILE A 123 -12.53 19.05 14.21
CA ILE A 123 -11.12 18.61 14.22
C ILE A 123 -10.98 17.26 13.52
N GLY A 124 -11.84 16.28 13.81
CA GLY A 124 -11.80 14.98 13.16
C GLY A 124 -11.94 15.07 11.64
N VAL A 125 -12.86 15.91 11.13
CA VAL A 125 -13.00 16.17 9.68
C VAL A 125 -11.75 16.85 9.11
N LEU A 126 -11.19 17.84 9.81
CA LEU A 126 -9.97 18.53 9.38
C LEU A 126 -8.79 17.56 9.25
N LEU A 127 -8.62 16.62 10.18
CA LEU A 127 -7.59 15.59 10.10
C LEU A 127 -7.75 14.68 8.86
N VAL A 128 -8.98 14.29 8.51
CA VAL A 128 -9.25 13.49 7.31
C VAL A 128 -8.93 14.25 6.03
N VAL A 129 -9.24 15.55 5.99
CA VAL A 129 -8.90 16.42 4.85
C VAL A 129 -7.39 16.56 4.70
N LEU A 130 -6.67 16.81 5.81
CA LEU A 130 -5.21 16.88 5.80
C LEU A 130 -4.57 15.54 5.38
N ALA A 131 -5.10 14.41 5.85
CA ALA A 131 -4.66 13.08 5.43
C ALA A 131 -4.87 12.86 3.92
N SER A 132 -6.02 13.29 3.38
CA SER A 132 -6.29 13.24 1.94
C SER A 132 -5.28 14.07 1.13
N GLY A 133 -4.93 15.26 1.60
CA GLY A 133 -3.89 16.10 1.00
C GLY A 133 -2.50 15.46 1.09
N ALA A 134 -2.13 14.92 2.24
CA ALA A 134 -0.85 14.22 2.44
C ALA A 134 -0.72 12.99 1.53
N THR A 135 -1.81 12.23 1.33
CA THR A 135 -1.86 11.12 0.39
C THR A 135 -1.64 11.58 -1.06
N TYR A 136 -2.25 12.70 -1.46
CA TYR A 136 -2.04 13.28 -2.79
C TYR A 136 -0.58 13.73 -2.99
N LEU A 137 0.02 14.40 -2.00
CA LEU A 137 1.44 14.78 -2.05
C LEU A 137 2.36 13.56 -2.11
N SER A 138 2.07 12.51 -1.33
CA SER A 138 2.83 11.25 -1.34
C SER A 138 2.83 10.63 -2.75
N GLN A 139 1.68 10.60 -3.43
CA GLN A 139 1.57 10.10 -4.80
C GLN A 139 2.38 10.93 -5.80
N GLY A 140 2.39 12.26 -5.66
CA GLY A 140 3.20 13.14 -6.50
C GLY A 140 4.71 12.89 -6.35
N LEU A 141 5.18 12.67 -5.12
CA LEU A 141 6.59 12.37 -4.84
C LEU A 141 7.00 10.99 -5.39
N TYR A 142 6.13 9.98 -5.28
CA TYR A 142 6.38 8.68 -5.92
C TYR A 142 6.38 8.77 -7.45
N HIS A 143 5.61 9.69 -8.04
CA HIS A 143 5.63 9.91 -9.48
C HIS A 143 6.94 10.54 -9.96
N ASP A 144 7.43 11.57 -9.26
CA ASP A 144 8.71 12.22 -9.59
C ASP A 144 9.94 11.34 -9.28
N GLY A 145 9.79 10.34 -8.40
CA GLY A 145 10.81 9.33 -8.09
C GLY A 145 10.95 8.20 -9.13
N LEU A 146 9.98 8.04 -10.05
CA LEU A 146 9.98 7.02 -11.11
C LEU A 146 11.08 7.30 -12.15
N GLY A 147 12.31 6.88 -11.84
CA GLY A 147 13.45 6.98 -12.75
C GLY A 147 14.80 7.15 -12.06
N LYS A 148 14.82 7.30 -10.73
CA LYS A 148 16.06 7.41 -9.95
C LYS A 148 16.35 6.10 -9.19
N PRO A 149 17.63 5.79 -8.91
CA PRO A 149 18.01 4.56 -8.21
C PRO A 149 17.34 4.46 -6.82
N HIS A 150 17.09 3.22 -6.39
CA HIS A 150 16.46 2.84 -5.11
C HIS A 150 17.29 3.27 -3.90
N ASP A 151 17.30 4.58 -3.57
CA ASP A 151 17.61 5.14 -2.23
C ASP A 151 17.45 6.69 -2.23
N CYS A 152 16.44 7.21 -2.92
CA CYS A 152 16.26 8.65 -3.05
C CYS A 152 15.53 9.26 -1.84
N LYS A 153 15.87 10.51 -1.51
CA LYS A 153 15.18 11.29 -0.46
C LYS A 153 13.66 11.41 -0.71
N GLU A 154 13.27 11.31 -1.98
CA GLU A 154 11.88 11.39 -2.46
C GLU A 154 11.07 10.17 -2.01
N ASP A 155 11.62 8.95 -2.10
CA ASP A 155 10.96 7.73 -1.62
C ASP A 155 10.75 7.78 -0.10
N ARG A 156 11.77 8.23 0.65
CA ARG A 156 11.68 8.40 2.10
C ARG A 156 10.65 9.46 2.49
N ALA A 157 10.54 10.55 1.73
CA ALA A 157 9.53 11.58 1.95
C ALA A 157 8.10 11.03 1.66
N GLY A 158 7.95 10.25 0.59
CA GLY A 158 6.71 9.56 0.24
C GLY A 158 6.24 8.60 1.33
N ASP A 159 7.15 7.80 1.89
CA ASP A 159 6.86 6.88 3.01
C ASP A 159 6.47 7.61 4.31
N ILE A 160 7.19 8.69 4.66
CA ILE A 160 6.86 9.51 5.84
C ILE A 160 5.45 10.10 5.69
N LEU A 161 5.12 10.68 4.53
CA LEU A 161 3.79 11.25 4.27
C LEU A 161 2.69 10.19 4.33
N ARG A 162 2.97 8.96 3.88
CA ARG A 162 2.04 7.84 3.99
C ARG A 162 1.76 7.49 5.45
N TYR A 163 2.80 7.37 6.28
CA TYR A 163 2.65 7.11 7.71
C TYR A 163 1.91 8.23 8.44
N ILE A 164 2.21 9.49 8.10
CA ILE A 164 1.49 10.65 8.62
C ILE A 164 0.00 10.57 8.26
N SER A 165 -0.33 10.30 6.99
CA SER A 165 -1.72 10.15 6.55
C SER A 165 -2.46 9.07 7.34
N LEU A 166 -1.84 7.91 7.54
CA LEU A 166 -2.41 6.81 8.32
C LEU A 166 -2.68 7.20 9.77
N THR A 167 -1.73 7.86 10.44
CA THR A 167 -1.90 8.27 11.84
C THR A 167 -2.97 9.35 12.00
N LEU A 168 -3.09 10.29 11.04
CA LEU A 168 -4.16 11.28 11.04
C LEU A 168 -5.55 10.63 10.93
N VAL A 169 -5.70 9.64 10.04
CA VAL A 169 -6.98 8.93 9.85
C VAL A 169 -7.36 8.15 11.11
N VAL A 170 -6.43 7.39 11.69
CA VAL A 170 -6.67 6.64 12.93
C VAL A 170 -7.05 7.59 14.07
N SER A 171 -6.35 8.72 14.19
CA SER A 171 -6.64 9.74 15.20
C SER A 171 -8.04 10.35 15.01
N SER A 172 -8.46 10.58 13.76
CA SER A 172 -9.80 11.09 13.44
C SER A 172 -10.91 10.14 13.89
N TYR A 173 -10.77 8.84 13.63
CA TYR A 173 -11.74 7.86 14.13
C TYR A 173 -11.82 7.84 15.67
N GLY A 174 -10.69 8.02 16.35
CA GLY A 174 -10.67 8.20 17.80
C GLY A 174 -11.47 9.42 18.27
N LEU A 175 -11.33 10.56 17.59
CA LEU A 175 -12.10 11.77 17.87
C LEU A 175 -13.60 11.58 17.59
N TYR A 176 -13.97 10.89 16.52
CA TYR A 176 -15.37 10.58 16.22
C TYR A 176 -16.01 9.70 17.29
N ALA A 177 -15.28 8.70 17.79
CA ALA A 177 -15.75 7.88 18.91
C ALA A 177 -15.94 8.71 20.19
N LEU A 178 -15.01 9.62 20.50
CA LEU A 178 -15.15 10.55 21.62
C LEU A 178 -16.34 11.50 21.44
N ALA A 179 -16.59 12.00 20.23
CA ALA A 179 -17.76 12.82 19.94
C ALA A 179 -19.07 12.04 20.18
N CYS A 180 -19.16 10.79 19.75
CA CYS A 180 -20.32 9.93 20.05
C CYS A 180 -20.55 9.77 21.55
N TRP A 181 -19.47 9.66 22.34
CA TRP A 181 -19.56 9.60 23.79
C TRP A 181 -20.11 10.90 24.41
N PHE A 182 -19.71 12.06 23.88
CA PHE A 182 -20.26 13.34 24.32
C PHE A 182 -21.73 13.52 23.96
N ILE A 183 -22.16 13.07 22.78
CA ILE A 183 -23.58 13.05 22.38
C ILE A 183 -24.38 12.21 23.38
N TYR A 184 -23.90 11.02 23.74
CA TYR A 184 -24.55 10.17 24.74
C TYR A 184 -24.71 10.88 26.09
N LYS A 185 -23.66 11.54 26.59
CA LYS A 185 -23.74 12.33 27.82
C LYS A 185 -24.69 13.52 27.71
N MET A 186 -24.72 14.20 26.56
CA MET A 186 -25.61 15.33 26.32
C MET A 186 -27.08 14.93 26.41
N MET A 187 -27.44 13.72 25.99
CA MET A 187 -28.81 13.20 26.12
C MET A 187 -29.29 13.10 27.58
N GLY A 188 -28.37 13.00 28.56
CA GLY A 188 -28.72 13.05 29.98
C GLY A 188 -29.02 14.45 30.51
N SER A 189 -28.69 15.51 29.77
CA SER A 189 -28.77 16.92 30.22
C SER A 189 -30.01 17.68 29.73
N PHE A 190 -30.96 17.01 29.06
CA PHE A 190 -32.22 17.65 28.66
C PHE A 190 -33.04 18.07 29.89
N SER A 191 -33.56 19.30 29.87
CA SER A 191 -34.53 19.72 30.87
C SER A 191 -35.89 19.08 30.53
N ILE A 192 -36.45 18.31 31.46
CA ILE A 192 -37.83 17.84 31.36
C ILE A 192 -38.70 19.09 31.57
N VAL A 193 -39.14 19.71 30.48
CA VAL A 193 -40.16 20.75 30.56
C VAL A 193 -41.45 20.04 30.95
N GLY A 194 -41.88 20.23 32.20
CA GLY A 194 -43.19 19.76 32.65
C GLY A 194 -44.26 20.36 31.75
N PHE A 195 -44.88 19.51 30.93
CA PHE A 195 -46.02 19.87 30.12
C PHE A 195 -47.19 20.20 31.08
N ILE A 196 -47.42 21.48 31.34
CA ILE A 196 -48.64 21.95 32.02
C ILE A 196 -49.66 22.24 30.92
N PRO A 197 -50.68 21.39 30.72
CA PRO A 197 -51.80 21.76 29.86
C PRO A 197 -52.60 22.82 30.63
N VAL A 198 -52.47 24.09 30.21
CA VAL A 198 -53.36 25.14 30.70
C VAL A 198 -54.66 24.99 29.92
N GLY A 199 -55.67 24.42 30.56
CA GLY A 199 -57.06 24.42 30.13
C GLY A 199 -57.78 25.71 30.53
#